data_AF-A0AAJ7SI80-F1
#
_entry.id   AF-A0AAJ7SI80-F1
#
_cell.length_a   1.000
_cell.length_b   1.000
_cell.length_c   1.000
_cell.angle_alpha   90.00
_cell.angle_beta   90.00
_cell.angle_gamma   90.00
#
_symmetry.space_group_name_H-M   'P 1'
#
loop_
_entity.id
_entity.type
_entity.pdbx_description
1 polymer ?
#
loop_
_entity_poly.entity_id
_entity_poly.type
_entity_poly.pdbx_seq_one_letter_code
_entity_poly.pdbx_strand_id
1 'polypeptide(L)'
;MVAVISMETLTEETEEELAAEQDLASLRTPVDDEIDGKFVAALEEWDAVGFKEIDPQAAIPYVNVPQCSRIITFEEAAESIVDSVNMEDHRQTIKPVVQRKGLKKWLYKLFGAEAMVVELIEERCLMFALAQVPFDSDSKCHNQMLQTIYRKLSNSTYDSPRFGAHWETIGFQGNDPATDLRGCGILGLLQLLYLSTHPDNEAVTKDIYNISVDHVQNFPFAVMGINMTKIALEALREDCLNKLCNRRRCVAPVLNDFYVGTYLIMFLSWQKSAATVSDTGHILQEVAKFVKASPSVVISNLEFYRENGMHNTFCEQHFTNLASV
;
A
#
# COMPACT_ATOMS: atom_id res chain seq x y z
N MET A 1 68.75 11.50 -32.95
CA MET A 1 68.94 12.91 -32.58
C MET A 1 68.07 13.13 -31.35
N VAL A 2 68.68 13.07 -30.17
CA VAL A 2 67.99 13.18 -28.86
C VAL A 2 67.68 14.65 -28.65
N ALA A 3 66.41 14.99 -28.43
CA ALA A 3 66.01 16.34 -28.09
C ALA A 3 66.52 16.65 -26.69
N VAL A 4 67.42 17.63 -26.59
CA VAL A 4 67.85 18.25 -25.34
C VAL A 4 66.70 19.15 -24.90
N ILE A 5 65.98 18.76 -23.85
CA ILE A 5 65.05 19.65 -23.15
C ILE A 5 65.93 20.56 -22.29
N SER A 6 65.89 21.87 -22.56
CA SER A 6 66.65 22.88 -21.83
C SER A 6 66.15 22.94 -20.38
N MET A 7 67.05 22.97 -19.40
CA MET A 7 66.72 23.07 -17.96
C MET A 7 66.01 24.39 -17.59
N GLU A 8 66.02 25.39 -18.48
CA GLU A 8 65.40 26.70 -18.24
C GLU A 8 63.86 26.66 -18.28
N THR A 9 63.24 25.71 -18.99
CA THR A 9 61.76 25.65 -19.09
C THR A 9 61.09 25.00 -17.88
N LEU A 10 61.84 24.25 -17.06
CA LEU A 10 61.32 23.63 -15.83
C LEU A 10 61.34 24.58 -14.62
N THR A 11 62.17 25.62 -14.66
CA THR A 11 62.27 26.61 -13.57
C THR A 11 61.21 27.70 -13.67
N GLU A 12 60.80 28.10 -14.89
CA GLU A 12 59.75 29.11 -15.08
C GLU A 12 58.36 28.58 -14.70
N GLU A 13 58.02 27.32 -15.04
CA GLU A 13 56.75 26.70 -14.62
C GLU A 13 56.64 26.62 -13.07
N THR A 14 57.74 26.37 -12.36
CA THR A 14 57.74 26.32 -10.89
C THR A 14 57.62 27.69 -10.22
N GLU A 15 58.12 28.77 -10.84
CA GLU A 15 58.00 30.13 -10.28
C GLU A 15 56.60 30.71 -10.48
N GLU A 16 55.95 30.40 -11.60
CA GLU A 16 54.56 30.81 -11.87
C GLU A 16 53.57 30.07 -10.96
N GLU A 17 53.82 28.79 -10.66
CA GLU A 17 53.03 27.98 -9.72
C GLU A 17 53.21 28.45 -8.26
N LEU A 18 54.44 28.84 -7.86
CA LEU A 18 54.71 29.41 -6.52
C LEU A 18 54.08 30.79 -6.32
N ALA A 19 54.05 31.62 -7.38
CA ALA A 19 53.40 32.93 -7.35
C ALA A 19 51.87 32.80 -7.24
N ALA A 20 51.28 31.81 -7.92
CA ALA A 20 49.86 31.52 -7.83
C ALA A 20 49.43 31.00 -6.45
N GLU A 21 50.26 30.19 -5.78
CA GLU A 21 50.01 29.74 -4.40
C GLU A 21 50.12 30.88 -3.37
N GLN A 22 51.05 31.83 -3.57
CA GLN A 22 51.17 33.00 -2.69
C GLN A 22 49.99 33.97 -2.83
N ASP A 23 49.44 34.16 -4.03
CA ASP A 23 48.22 34.95 -4.23
C ASP A 23 46.99 34.26 -3.64
N LEU A 24 46.88 32.94 -3.69
CA LEU A 24 45.79 32.18 -3.06
C LEU A 24 45.81 32.27 -1.51
N ALA A 25 47.01 32.29 -0.91
CA ALA A 25 47.15 32.44 0.53
C ALA A 25 46.69 33.83 1.04
N SER A 26 46.73 34.85 0.19
CA SER A 26 46.30 36.22 0.51
C SER A 26 44.78 36.42 0.48
N LEU A 27 44.04 35.45 -0.07
CA LEU A 27 42.57 35.44 -0.20
C LEU A 27 41.85 34.66 0.90
N ARG A 28 42.58 34.06 1.85
CA ARG A 28 42.00 33.31 2.97
C ARG A 28 41.12 34.23 3.82
N THR A 29 39.87 33.83 4.00
CA THR A 29 38.93 34.52 4.89
C THR A 29 38.95 33.88 6.27
N PRO A 30 38.53 34.61 7.34
CA PRO A 30 38.43 34.04 8.69
C PRO A 30 37.52 32.80 8.78
N VAL A 31 36.64 32.61 7.79
CA VAL A 31 35.76 31.44 7.67
C VAL A 31 36.53 30.22 7.17
N ASP A 32 37.51 30.40 6.29
CA ASP A 32 38.33 29.31 5.75
C ASP A 32 39.24 28.72 6.84
N ASP A 33 39.81 29.58 7.70
CA ASP A 33 40.61 29.15 8.85
C ASP A 33 39.75 28.42 9.92
N GLU A 34 38.46 28.77 10.06
CA GLU A 34 37.52 28.07 10.95
C GLU A 34 37.14 26.68 10.40
N ILE A 35 37.03 26.55 9.07
CA ILE A 35 36.76 25.28 8.38
C ILE A 35 37.98 24.36 8.47
N ASP A 36 39.18 24.87 8.21
CA ASP A 36 40.44 24.12 8.36
C ASP A 36 40.61 23.66 9.82
N GLY A 37 40.32 24.53 10.80
CA GLY A 37 40.35 24.17 12.22
C GLY A 37 39.37 23.06 12.59
N LYS A 38 38.15 23.09 12.05
CA LYS A 38 37.15 22.02 12.24
C LYS A 38 37.56 20.71 11.56
N PHE A 39 38.18 20.79 10.39
CA PHE A 39 38.66 19.63 9.67
C PHE A 39 39.82 18.94 10.39
N VAL A 40 40.80 19.71 10.87
CA VAL A 40 41.92 19.20 11.66
C VAL A 40 41.43 18.59 12.97
N ALA A 41 40.50 19.25 13.68
CA ALA A 41 39.92 18.69 14.89
C ALA A 41 39.16 17.37 14.63
N ALA A 42 38.44 17.27 13.51
CA ALA A 42 37.77 16.04 13.12
C ALA A 42 38.75 14.91 12.75
N LEU A 43 39.90 15.26 12.14
CA LEU A 43 40.97 14.29 11.85
C LEU A 43 41.67 13.80 13.12
N GLU A 44 41.94 14.70 14.07
CA GLU A 44 42.51 14.35 15.37
C GLU A 44 41.52 13.51 16.20
N GLU A 45 40.22 13.82 16.15
CA GLU A 45 39.17 13.00 16.78
C GLU A 45 39.11 11.60 16.14
N TRP A 46 39.21 11.52 14.81
CA TRP A 46 39.23 10.26 14.07
C TRP A 46 40.48 9.42 14.37
N ASP A 47 41.66 10.04 14.43
CA ASP A 47 42.91 9.34 14.78
C ASP A 47 42.99 8.97 16.27
N ALA A 48 42.31 9.73 17.14
CA ALA A 48 42.14 9.40 18.56
C ALA A 48 41.19 8.21 18.78
N VAL A 49 40.32 7.90 17.82
CA VAL A 49 39.57 6.64 17.75
C VAL A 49 40.56 5.55 17.30
N GLY A 50 41.54 5.26 18.15
CA GLY A 50 42.57 4.26 17.86
C GLY A 50 41.95 2.94 17.41
N PHE A 51 42.60 2.26 16.47
CA PHE A 51 42.19 0.93 16.03
C PHE A 51 42.19 -0.01 17.24
N LYS A 52 41.02 -0.27 17.81
CA LYS A 52 40.85 -1.42 18.70
C LYS A 52 41.12 -2.65 17.85
N GLU A 53 42.19 -3.38 18.17
CA GLU A 53 42.35 -4.75 17.70
C GLU A 53 41.04 -5.49 17.99
N ILE A 54 40.36 -5.88 16.92
CA ILE A 54 39.12 -6.64 17.01
C ILE A 54 39.55 -8.00 17.57
N ASP A 55 39.19 -8.27 18.83
CA ASP A 55 39.33 -9.59 19.42
C ASP A 55 38.59 -10.60 18.52
N PRO A 56 39.29 -11.56 17.88
CA PRO A 56 38.66 -12.53 16.99
C PRO A 56 37.63 -13.43 17.69
N GLN A 57 37.64 -13.46 19.04
CA GLN A 57 36.69 -14.18 19.88
C GLN A 57 35.62 -13.28 20.53
N ALA A 58 35.71 -11.94 20.41
CA ALA A 58 34.63 -11.08 20.85
C ALA A 58 33.43 -11.29 19.91
N ALA A 59 32.32 -11.80 20.46
CA ALA A 59 31.08 -11.91 19.73
C ALA A 59 30.72 -10.54 19.14
N ILE A 60 30.82 -10.42 17.82
CA ILE A 60 30.31 -9.27 17.09
C ILE A 60 28.83 -9.20 17.48
N PRO A 61 28.34 -8.10 18.10
CA PRO A 61 26.90 -7.95 18.28
C PRO A 61 26.29 -8.08 16.88
N TYR A 62 25.41 -9.06 16.68
CA TYR A 62 24.75 -9.30 15.39
C TYR A 62 24.26 -7.95 14.85
N VAL A 63 24.97 -7.42 13.86
CA VAL A 63 24.50 -6.28 13.10
C VAL A 63 23.30 -6.83 12.35
N ASN A 64 22.11 -6.43 12.77
CA ASN A 64 20.87 -6.78 12.10
C ASN A 64 20.97 -6.17 10.70
N VAL A 65 21.43 -6.95 9.72
CA VAL A 65 21.42 -6.53 8.32
C VAL A 65 19.96 -6.24 8.01
N PRO A 66 19.60 -5.01 7.60
CA PRO A 66 18.22 -4.67 7.30
C PRO A 66 17.68 -5.70 6.30
N GLN A 67 16.74 -6.53 6.74
CA GLN A 67 16.12 -7.50 5.85
C GLN A 67 15.30 -6.71 4.82
N CYS A 68 15.53 -7.02 3.55
CA CYS A 68 14.78 -6.48 2.44
C CYS A 68 14.17 -7.68 1.73
N SER A 69 12.96 -8.06 2.14
CA SER A 69 12.23 -9.12 1.49
C SER A 69 11.94 -8.74 0.05
N ARG A 70 11.89 -9.74 -0.83
CA ARG A 70 11.41 -9.55 -2.21
C ARG A 70 9.96 -9.05 -2.16
N ILE A 71 9.64 -8.03 -2.96
CA ILE A 71 8.27 -7.59 -3.23
C ILE A 71 7.50 -8.76 -3.88
N ILE A 72 6.38 -9.14 -3.28
CA ILE A 72 5.48 -10.18 -3.82
C ILE A 72 4.38 -9.51 -4.66
N THR A 73 4.00 -10.11 -5.79
CA THR A 73 2.85 -9.61 -6.56
C THR A 73 1.54 -10.14 -5.98
N PHE A 74 0.42 -9.54 -6.39
CA PHE A 74 -0.90 -10.03 -6.01
C PHE A 74 -1.12 -11.48 -6.48
N GLU A 75 -0.71 -11.81 -7.71
CA GLU A 75 -0.89 -13.13 -8.32
C GLU A 75 -0.09 -14.20 -7.58
N GLU A 76 1.18 -13.92 -7.27
CA GLU A 76 2.04 -14.82 -6.50
C GLU A 76 1.48 -15.09 -5.10
N ALA A 77 0.99 -14.04 -4.43
CA ALA A 77 0.38 -14.18 -3.11
C ALA A 77 -0.95 -14.94 -3.17
N ALA A 78 -1.80 -14.62 -4.15
CA ALA A 78 -3.09 -15.27 -4.32
C ALA A 78 -2.93 -16.78 -4.60
N GLU A 79 -2.01 -17.16 -5.49
CA GLU A 79 -1.70 -18.57 -5.77
C GLU A 79 -1.23 -19.29 -4.50
N SER A 80 -0.24 -18.74 -3.80
CA SER A 80 0.28 -19.34 -2.57
C SER A 80 -0.77 -19.50 -1.47
N ILE A 81 -1.68 -18.54 -1.33
CA ILE A 81 -2.74 -18.61 -0.30
C ILE A 81 -3.80 -19.61 -0.72
N VAL A 82 -4.28 -19.56 -1.95
CA VAL A 82 -5.34 -20.46 -2.44
C VAL A 82 -4.91 -21.91 -2.32
N ASP A 83 -3.65 -22.23 -2.65
CA ASP A 83 -3.10 -23.58 -2.50
C ASP A 83 -3.01 -24.05 -1.03
N SER A 84 -2.88 -23.10 -0.09
CA SER A 84 -2.82 -23.40 1.34
C SER A 84 -4.20 -23.57 2.00
N VAL A 85 -5.27 -23.12 1.35
CA VAL A 85 -6.62 -23.13 1.93
C VAL A 85 -7.37 -24.39 1.55
N ASN A 86 -7.67 -25.20 2.56
CA ASN A 86 -8.59 -26.33 2.42
C ASN A 86 -10.05 -25.86 2.54
N MET A 87 -10.77 -25.83 1.42
CA MET A 87 -12.16 -25.38 1.36
C MET A 87 -13.13 -26.19 2.23
N GLU A 88 -12.84 -27.46 2.51
CA GLU A 88 -13.75 -28.30 3.32
C GLU A 88 -13.78 -27.84 4.79
N ASP A 89 -12.67 -27.30 5.30
CA ASP A 89 -12.56 -26.80 6.68
C ASP A 89 -13.47 -25.58 6.92
N HIS A 90 -13.78 -24.84 5.86
CA HIS A 90 -14.58 -23.61 5.92
C HIS A 90 -16.02 -23.80 5.43
N ARG A 91 -16.34 -24.92 4.78
CA ARG A 91 -17.61 -25.11 4.06
C ARG A 91 -18.85 -24.90 4.93
N GLN A 92 -18.79 -25.31 6.19
CA GLN A 92 -19.91 -25.22 7.14
C GLN A 92 -19.99 -23.86 7.85
N THR A 93 -18.87 -23.15 7.94
CA THR A 93 -18.76 -21.87 8.66
C THR A 93 -19.06 -20.69 7.76
N ILE A 94 -18.77 -20.79 6.45
CA ILE A 94 -19.07 -19.73 5.49
C ILE A 94 -20.57 -19.53 5.30
N LYS A 95 -20.97 -18.27 5.12
CA LYS A 95 -22.33 -17.87 4.76
C LYS A 95 -22.27 -17.06 3.46
N PRO A 96 -22.14 -17.74 2.32
CA PRO A 96 -21.86 -17.09 1.04
C PRO A 96 -23.08 -16.40 0.42
N VAL A 97 -24.28 -16.67 0.95
CA VAL A 97 -25.55 -16.10 0.46
C VAL A 97 -26.47 -15.75 1.62
N VAL A 98 -27.32 -14.74 1.41
CA VAL A 98 -28.42 -14.45 2.33
C VAL A 98 -29.51 -15.53 2.23
N GLN A 99 -29.76 -16.25 3.33
CA GLN A 99 -30.87 -17.18 3.41
C GLN A 99 -32.21 -16.44 3.52
N ARG A 100 -33.04 -16.55 2.49
CA ARG A 100 -34.37 -15.92 2.42
C ARG A 100 -35.46 -16.97 2.73
N LYS A 101 -36.40 -16.65 3.62
CA LYS A 101 -37.52 -17.53 4.04
C LYS A 101 -38.89 -16.87 3.78
N GLY A 102 -39.95 -17.68 3.68
CA GLY A 102 -41.33 -17.22 3.56
C GLY A 102 -41.58 -16.27 2.38
N LEU A 103 -42.37 -15.21 2.62
CA LEU A 103 -42.73 -14.20 1.63
C LEU A 103 -41.51 -13.51 1.00
N LYS A 104 -40.42 -13.30 1.75
CA LYS A 104 -39.17 -12.72 1.20
C LYS A 104 -38.52 -13.62 0.15
N LYS A 105 -38.57 -14.95 0.32
CA LYS A 105 -38.09 -15.91 -0.69
C LYS A 105 -38.94 -15.84 -1.95
N TRP A 106 -40.26 -15.75 -1.77
CA TRP A 106 -41.20 -15.65 -2.89
C TRP A 106 -41.03 -14.33 -3.68
N LEU A 107 -40.98 -13.19 -2.99
CA LEU A 107 -40.72 -11.88 -3.60
C LEU A 107 -39.38 -11.86 -4.35
N TYR A 108 -38.33 -12.41 -3.74
CA TYR A 108 -37.02 -12.49 -4.38
C TYR A 108 -37.02 -13.40 -5.61
N LYS A 109 -37.85 -14.45 -5.66
CA LYS A 109 -37.94 -15.29 -6.86
C LYS A 109 -38.57 -14.54 -8.05
N LEU A 110 -39.43 -13.55 -7.79
CA LEU A 110 -40.10 -12.76 -8.83
C LEU A 110 -39.34 -11.48 -9.21
N PHE A 111 -38.71 -10.82 -8.24
CA PHE A 111 -38.11 -9.49 -8.40
C PHE A 111 -36.66 -9.39 -7.92
N GLY A 112 -36.06 -10.51 -7.49
CA GLY A 112 -34.71 -10.56 -6.95
C GLY A 112 -33.63 -10.49 -8.01
N ALA A 113 -32.38 -10.35 -7.54
CA ALA A 113 -31.22 -10.35 -8.41
C ALA A 113 -31.04 -11.70 -9.11
N GLU A 114 -30.39 -11.65 -10.28
CA GLU A 114 -30.06 -12.82 -11.08
C GLU A 114 -29.29 -13.84 -10.24
N ALA A 115 -29.63 -15.12 -10.37
CA ALA A 115 -28.89 -16.18 -9.71
C ALA A 115 -27.49 -16.30 -10.32
N MET A 116 -26.48 -16.54 -9.49
CA MET A 116 -25.13 -16.83 -9.97
C MET A 116 -25.10 -18.17 -10.69
N VAL A 117 -24.42 -18.22 -11.83
CA VAL A 117 -24.17 -19.46 -12.58
C VAL A 117 -23.38 -20.46 -11.74
N VAL A 118 -23.67 -21.75 -11.93
CA VAL A 118 -23.19 -22.83 -11.03
C VAL A 118 -21.66 -22.89 -10.98
N GLU A 119 -20.99 -22.64 -12.10
CA GLU A 119 -19.52 -22.74 -12.18
C GLU A 119 -18.79 -21.68 -11.32
N LEU A 120 -19.49 -20.60 -10.92
CA LEU A 120 -18.91 -19.53 -10.11
C LEU A 120 -19.14 -19.70 -8.60
N ILE A 121 -19.90 -20.72 -8.19
CA ILE A 121 -20.26 -20.92 -6.79
C ILE A 121 -19.02 -21.27 -5.95
N GLU A 122 -18.11 -22.10 -6.45
CA GLU A 122 -16.89 -22.47 -5.72
C GLU A 122 -15.98 -21.27 -5.51
N GLU A 123 -15.78 -20.46 -6.55
CA GLU A 123 -14.99 -19.23 -6.47
C GLU A 123 -15.62 -18.21 -5.49
N ARG A 124 -16.95 -18.07 -5.48
CA ARG A 124 -17.66 -17.31 -4.45
C ARG A 124 -17.35 -17.83 -3.05
N CYS A 125 -17.49 -19.14 -2.84
CA CYS A 125 -17.23 -19.75 -1.54
C CYS A 125 -15.79 -19.52 -1.09
N LEU A 126 -14.82 -19.60 -2.01
CA LEU A 126 -13.41 -19.32 -1.75
C LEU A 126 -13.21 -17.90 -1.21
N MET A 127 -13.86 -16.89 -1.79
CA MET A 127 -13.75 -15.51 -1.26
C MET A 127 -14.20 -15.41 0.21
N PHE A 128 -15.28 -16.11 0.59
CA PHE A 128 -15.73 -16.14 1.99
C PHE A 128 -14.83 -17.00 2.88
N ALA A 129 -14.20 -18.05 2.35
CA ALA A 129 -13.25 -18.89 3.10
C ALA A 129 -11.96 -18.11 3.40
N LEU A 130 -11.39 -17.41 2.41
CA LEU A 130 -10.24 -16.52 2.59
C LEU A 130 -10.51 -15.46 3.67
N ALA A 131 -11.74 -14.96 3.75
CA ALA A 131 -12.13 -14.00 4.78
C ALA A 131 -12.17 -14.58 6.21
N GLN A 132 -12.10 -15.90 6.37
CA GLN A 132 -12.04 -16.60 7.65
C GLN A 132 -10.64 -17.08 8.02
N VAL A 133 -9.70 -17.09 7.08
CA VAL A 133 -8.31 -17.46 7.34
C VAL A 133 -7.66 -16.33 8.15
N PRO A 134 -7.24 -16.57 9.42
CA PRO A 134 -6.59 -15.54 10.21
C PRO A 134 -5.20 -15.23 9.63
N PHE A 135 -4.71 -14.03 9.92
CA PHE A 135 -3.31 -13.73 9.68
C PHE A 135 -2.43 -14.66 10.53
N ASP A 136 -1.56 -15.41 9.86
CA ASP A 136 -0.56 -16.28 10.47
C ASP A 136 0.82 -15.63 10.45
N SER A 137 1.41 -15.41 11.62
CA SER A 137 2.74 -14.82 11.79
C SER A 137 3.88 -15.76 11.41
N ASP A 138 3.64 -17.07 11.36
CA ASP A 138 4.63 -18.05 10.93
C ASP A 138 4.62 -18.24 9.39
N SER A 139 3.56 -17.77 8.72
CA SER A 139 3.45 -17.78 7.27
C SER A 139 4.35 -16.73 6.63
N LYS A 140 5.35 -17.19 5.87
CA LYS A 140 6.23 -16.32 5.09
C LYS A 140 5.45 -15.47 4.09
N CYS A 141 4.47 -16.05 3.40
CA CYS A 141 3.66 -15.33 2.41
C CYS A 141 2.88 -14.18 3.06
N HIS A 142 2.25 -14.43 4.22
CA HIS A 142 1.49 -13.39 4.93
C HIS A 142 2.36 -12.22 5.36
N ASN A 143 3.52 -12.51 5.96
CA ASN A 143 4.47 -11.47 6.34
C ASN A 143 4.98 -10.70 5.12
N GLN A 144 5.31 -11.38 4.02
CA GLN A 144 5.77 -10.73 2.78
C GLN A 144 4.72 -9.79 2.16
N MET A 145 3.43 -10.12 2.26
CA MET A 145 2.36 -9.21 1.83
C MET A 145 2.34 -7.93 2.67
N LEU A 146 2.40 -8.03 4.00
CA LEU A 146 2.46 -6.86 4.90
C LEU A 146 3.68 -5.98 4.59
N GLN A 147 4.86 -6.58 4.45
CA GLN A 147 6.07 -5.84 4.11
C GLN A 147 5.97 -5.16 2.75
N THR A 148 5.40 -5.86 1.77
CA THR A 148 5.20 -5.30 0.42
C THR A 148 4.27 -4.09 0.43
N ILE A 149 3.11 -4.19 1.10
CA ILE A 149 2.16 -3.08 1.22
C ILE A 149 2.83 -1.89 1.91
N TYR A 150 3.47 -2.12 3.05
CA TYR A 150 4.14 -1.05 3.80
C TYR A 150 5.18 -0.34 2.95
N ARG A 151 6.06 -1.09 2.27
CA ARG A 151 7.12 -0.51 1.46
C ARG A 151 6.58 0.21 0.22
N LYS A 152 5.51 -0.31 -0.39
CA LYS A 152 4.84 0.34 -1.54
C LYS A 152 4.20 1.67 -1.16
N LEU A 153 3.60 1.77 0.03
CA LEU A 153 2.92 2.99 0.48
C LEU A 153 3.89 4.00 1.10
N SER A 154 4.77 3.57 1.99
CA SER A 154 5.70 4.45 2.73
C SER A 154 6.98 4.81 1.96
N ASN A 155 7.24 4.15 0.82
CA ASN A 155 8.52 4.18 0.11
C ASN A 155 9.72 3.69 0.96
N SER A 156 9.47 2.90 2.03
CA SER A 156 10.53 2.29 2.82
C SER A 156 11.37 1.32 1.98
N THR A 157 12.68 1.43 2.10
CA THR A 157 13.64 0.52 1.46
C THR A 157 13.89 -0.76 2.26
N TYR A 158 13.44 -0.80 3.51
CA TYR A 158 13.67 -1.92 4.44
C TYR A 158 12.36 -2.50 4.96
N ASP A 159 12.40 -3.76 5.38
CA ASP A 159 11.29 -4.40 6.06
C ASP A 159 11.14 -3.83 7.47
N SER A 160 9.90 -3.62 7.88
CA SER A 160 9.58 -3.17 9.23
C SER A 160 9.38 -4.36 10.17
N PRO A 161 9.68 -4.21 11.48
CA PRO A 161 9.38 -5.25 12.46
C PRO A 161 7.90 -5.65 12.42
N ARG A 162 7.58 -6.91 12.75
CA ARG A 162 6.19 -7.39 12.75
C ARG A 162 5.27 -6.54 13.65
N PHE A 163 5.79 -5.97 14.73
CA PHE A 163 5.04 -5.12 15.65
C PHE A 163 5.67 -3.73 15.77
N GLY A 164 4.85 -2.68 15.84
CA GLY A 164 5.29 -1.32 16.13
C GLY A 164 4.42 -0.23 15.52
N ALA A 165 4.64 1.01 15.96
CA ALA A 165 3.81 2.17 15.58
C ALA A 165 3.92 2.56 14.10
N HIS A 166 4.89 2.02 13.37
CA HIS A 166 5.01 2.25 11.92
C HIS A 166 3.79 1.72 11.15
N TRP A 167 3.04 0.75 11.68
CA TRP A 167 1.81 0.29 11.03
C TRP A 167 0.71 1.37 11.03
N GLU A 168 0.70 2.25 12.02
CA GLU A 168 -0.24 3.37 12.09
C GLU A 168 0.01 4.40 10.97
N THR A 169 1.24 4.51 10.46
CA THR A 169 1.58 5.49 9.41
C THR A 169 0.94 5.15 8.06
N ILE A 170 0.59 3.88 7.83
CA ILE A 170 -0.17 3.43 6.66
C ILE A 170 -1.64 3.12 7.02
N GLY A 171 -2.09 3.53 8.21
CA GLY A 171 -3.49 3.51 8.60
C GLY A 171 -4.03 2.21 9.22
N PHE A 172 -3.17 1.35 9.77
CA PHE A 172 -3.61 0.27 10.69
C PHE A 172 -3.90 0.82 12.10
N GLN A 173 -4.64 0.08 12.93
CA GLN A 173 -4.89 0.45 14.32
C GLN A 173 -3.82 -0.14 15.25
N GLY A 174 -3.03 0.75 15.86
CA GLY A 174 -2.00 0.37 16.82
C GLY A 174 -0.84 -0.40 16.19
N ASN A 175 -0.17 -1.19 17.04
CA ASN A 175 1.12 -1.79 16.71
C ASN A 175 1.04 -3.14 15.98
N ASP A 176 -0.16 -3.67 15.72
CA ASP A 176 -0.36 -5.02 15.18
C ASP A 176 -1.49 -5.09 14.11
N PRO A 177 -1.13 -5.14 12.81
CA PRO A 177 -2.08 -5.30 11.71
C PRO A 177 -3.01 -6.51 11.81
N ALA A 178 -2.60 -7.60 12.48
CA ALA A 178 -3.46 -8.79 12.60
C ALA A 178 -4.73 -8.49 13.41
N THR A 179 -4.70 -7.49 14.29
CA THR A 179 -5.88 -7.12 15.09
C THR A 179 -6.99 -6.50 14.24
N ASP A 180 -6.65 -5.74 13.21
CA ASP A 180 -7.59 -5.17 12.23
C ASP A 180 -8.11 -6.22 11.25
N LEU A 181 -7.25 -7.14 10.83
CA LEU A 181 -7.57 -8.18 9.85
C LEU A 181 -8.57 -9.23 10.37
N ARG A 182 -8.84 -9.30 11.68
CA ARG A 182 -9.76 -10.30 12.27
C ARG A 182 -11.14 -10.38 11.60
N GLY A 183 -11.66 -9.24 11.12
CA GLY A 183 -13.00 -9.18 10.53
C GLY A 183 -13.08 -9.65 9.07
N CYS A 184 -11.96 -9.65 8.34
CA CYS A 184 -11.90 -9.94 6.90
C CYS A 184 -10.78 -10.92 6.52
N GLY A 185 -10.10 -11.50 7.51
CA GLY A 185 -9.06 -12.49 7.36
C GLY A 185 -7.96 -12.09 6.38
N ILE A 186 -7.38 -13.11 5.74
CA ILE A 186 -6.32 -12.91 4.75
C ILE A 186 -6.84 -12.24 3.47
N LEU A 187 -8.14 -12.33 3.18
CA LEU A 187 -8.73 -11.61 2.04
C LEU A 187 -8.51 -10.10 2.16
N GLY A 188 -8.70 -9.52 3.35
CA GLY A 188 -8.49 -8.08 3.56
C GLY A 188 -7.04 -7.65 3.26
N LEU A 189 -6.07 -8.47 3.67
CA LEU A 189 -4.66 -8.22 3.38
C LEU A 189 -4.36 -8.40 1.88
N LEU A 190 -4.92 -9.43 1.25
CA LEU A 190 -4.75 -9.71 -0.17
C LEU A 190 -5.36 -8.61 -1.05
N GLN A 191 -6.48 -8.01 -0.66
CA GLN A 191 -7.10 -6.89 -1.35
C GLN A 191 -6.33 -5.57 -1.16
N LEU A 192 -5.76 -5.34 0.03
CA LEU A 192 -4.81 -4.23 0.23
C LEU A 192 -3.59 -4.38 -0.68
N LEU A 193 -3.04 -5.60 -0.79
CA LEU A 193 -1.95 -5.90 -1.72
C LEU A 193 -2.38 -5.61 -3.17
N TYR A 194 -3.55 -6.10 -3.59
CA TYR A 194 -4.09 -5.84 -4.93
C TYR A 194 -4.17 -4.33 -5.24
N LEU A 195 -4.66 -3.53 -4.30
CA LEU A 195 -4.68 -2.07 -4.45
C LEU A 195 -3.26 -1.52 -4.61
N SER A 196 -2.35 -1.87 -3.70
CA SER A 196 -1.00 -1.29 -3.63
C SER A 196 -0.01 -1.76 -4.69
N THR A 197 -0.24 -2.92 -5.33
CA THR A 197 0.75 -3.51 -6.25
C THR A 197 0.26 -3.68 -7.68
N HIS A 198 -1.04 -3.75 -7.93
CA HIS A 198 -1.53 -3.99 -9.29
C HIS A 198 -1.28 -2.74 -10.17
N PRO A 199 -0.71 -2.88 -11.37
CA PRO A 199 -0.32 -1.74 -12.22
C PRO A 199 -1.46 -0.75 -12.48
N ASP A 200 -2.66 -1.26 -12.79
CA ASP A 200 -3.83 -0.43 -13.07
C ASP A 200 -4.30 0.40 -11.86
N ASN A 201 -3.84 0.10 -10.65
CA ASN A 201 -4.27 0.77 -9.42
C ASN A 201 -3.29 1.86 -8.95
N GLU A 202 -2.19 2.11 -9.67
CA GLU A 202 -1.14 3.04 -9.22
C GLU A 202 -1.69 4.45 -8.97
N ALA A 203 -2.45 5.01 -9.92
CA ALA A 203 -3.03 6.34 -9.80
C ALA A 203 -4.02 6.43 -8.62
N VAL A 204 -4.95 5.47 -8.53
CA VAL A 204 -5.94 5.40 -7.44
C VAL A 204 -5.26 5.32 -6.09
N THR A 205 -4.28 4.42 -5.95
CA THR A 205 -3.56 4.21 -4.69
C THR A 205 -2.81 5.46 -4.27
N LYS A 206 -2.11 6.11 -5.20
CA LYS A 206 -1.36 7.33 -4.93
C LYS A 206 -2.27 8.45 -4.44
N ASP A 207 -3.38 8.69 -5.12
CA ASP A 207 -4.30 9.76 -4.75
C ASP A 207 -4.96 9.53 -3.40
N ILE A 208 -5.39 8.28 -3.12
CA ILE A 208 -5.93 7.90 -1.81
C ILE A 208 -4.88 8.08 -0.70
N TYR A 209 -3.67 7.57 -0.93
CA TYR A 209 -2.60 7.63 0.07
C TYR A 209 -2.15 9.07 0.37
N ASN A 210 -2.16 9.95 -0.63
CA ASN A 210 -1.85 11.37 -0.43
C ASN A 210 -2.76 12.05 0.61
N ILE A 211 -4.04 11.64 0.71
CA ILE A 211 -4.94 12.15 1.75
C ILE A 211 -4.77 11.41 3.07
N SER A 212 -4.32 10.16 3.02
CA SER A 212 -4.00 9.41 4.24
C SER A 212 -2.92 10.11 5.06
N VAL A 213 -1.98 10.78 4.41
CA VAL A 213 -0.88 11.52 5.05
C VAL A 213 -1.18 13.01 5.24
N ASP A 214 -2.35 13.50 4.82
CA ASP A 214 -2.77 14.88 5.01
C ASP A 214 -3.06 15.15 6.50
N HIS A 215 -2.43 16.19 7.05
CA HIS A 215 -2.49 16.49 8.49
C HIS A 215 -3.87 16.91 9.00
N VAL A 216 -4.79 17.31 8.12
CA VAL A 216 -6.14 17.76 8.49
C VAL A 216 -7.13 16.61 8.35
N GLN A 217 -7.18 15.98 7.18
CA GLN A 217 -8.16 14.93 6.88
C GLN A 217 -7.79 13.58 7.50
N ASN A 218 -6.49 13.21 7.50
CA ASN A 218 -5.95 11.97 8.07
C ASN A 218 -6.79 10.72 7.71
N PHE A 219 -6.94 10.43 6.41
CA PHE A 219 -7.73 9.29 5.95
C PHE A 219 -7.07 7.95 6.37
N PRO A 220 -7.73 7.06 7.13
CA PRO A 220 -7.07 5.85 7.65
C PRO A 220 -6.98 4.75 6.58
N PHE A 221 -5.91 4.75 5.76
CA PHE A 221 -5.79 3.90 4.56
C PHE A 221 -6.07 2.41 4.83
N ALA A 222 -5.22 1.71 5.60
CA ALA A 222 -5.36 0.25 5.73
C ALA A 222 -6.71 -0.17 6.36
N VAL A 223 -7.14 0.48 7.44
CA VAL A 223 -8.44 0.21 8.09
C VAL A 223 -9.61 0.49 7.15
N MET A 224 -9.55 1.56 6.36
CA MET A 224 -10.60 1.84 5.40
C MET A 224 -10.65 0.77 4.31
N GLY A 225 -9.51 0.31 3.80
CA GLY A 225 -9.43 -0.85 2.90
C GLY A 225 -10.08 -2.10 3.50
N ILE A 226 -9.81 -2.41 4.77
CA ILE A 226 -10.47 -3.54 5.44
C ILE A 226 -12.00 -3.34 5.51
N ASN A 227 -12.48 -2.12 5.75
CA ASN A 227 -13.91 -1.82 5.66
C ASN A 227 -14.48 -1.99 4.24
N MET A 228 -13.73 -1.63 3.19
CA MET A 228 -14.14 -1.85 1.80
C MET A 228 -14.24 -3.35 1.49
N THR A 229 -13.32 -4.16 2.02
CA THR A 229 -13.38 -5.63 1.92
C THR A 229 -14.69 -6.17 2.50
N LYS A 230 -15.08 -5.66 3.68
CA LYS A 230 -16.34 -6.03 4.33
C LYS A 230 -17.55 -5.66 3.46
N ILE A 231 -17.60 -4.45 2.91
CA ILE A 231 -18.67 -4.00 2.01
C ILE A 231 -18.73 -4.89 0.75
N ALA A 232 -17.58 -5.24 0.17
CA ALA A 232 -17.50 -6.11 -1.00
C ALA A 232 -18.05 -7.51 -0.72
N LEU A 233 -17.68 -8.11 0.42
CA LEU A 233 -18.22 -9.41 0.86
C LEU A 233 -19.72 -9.35 1.13
N GLU A 234 -20.23 -8.26 1.72
CA GLU A 234 -21.66 -8.05 1.91
C GLU A 234 -22.40 -7.92 0.57
N ALA A 235 -21.86 -7.15 -0.38
CA ALA A 235 -22.40 -7.04 -1.74
C ALA A 235 -22.45 -8.39 -2.47
N LEU A 236 -21.39 -9.20 -2.35
CA LEU A 236 -21.35 -10.55 -2.90
C LEU A 236 -22.40 -11.46 -2.24
N ARG A 237 -22.51 -11.41 -0.91
CA ARG A 237 -23.45 -12.22 -0.12
C ARG A 237 -24.91 -11.90 -0.42
N GLU A 238 -25.19 -10.63 -0.69
CA GLU A 238 -26.52 -10.10 -0.99
C GLU A 238 -26.91 -10.22 -2.46
N ASP A 239 -26.08 -10.89 -3.26
CA ASP A 239 -26.29 -11.14 -4.70
C ASP A 239 -26.15 -9.89 -5.59
N CYS A 240 -25.68 -8.76 -5.06
CA CYS A 240 -25.50 -7.50 -5.79
C CYS A 240 -24.57 -7.65 -7.00
N LEU A 241 -23.54 -8.51 -6.87
CA LEU A 241 -22.51 -8.68 -7.89
C LEU A 241 -22.83 -9.77 -8.93
N ASN A 242 -23.91 -10.54 -8.77
CA ASN A 242 -24.17 -11.75 -9.58
C ASN A 242 -24.19 -11.47 -11.08
N LYS A 243 -24.88 -10.41 -11.51
CA LYS A 243 -24.98 -10.05 -12.92
C LYS A 243 -23.60 -9.74 -13.52
N LEU A 244 -22.73 -9.05 -12.76
CA LEU A 244 -21.38 -8.72 -13.19
C LEU A 244 -20.50 -9.98 -13.26
N CYS A 245 -20.56 -10.82 -12.23
CA CYS A 245 -19.84 -12.09 -12.19
C CYS A 245 -20.27 -13.02 -13.33
N ASN A 246 -21.58 -13.18 -13.56
CA ASN A 246 -22.12 -14.00 -14.64
C ASN A 246 -21.64 -13.50 -16.01
N ARG A 247 -21.66 -12.17 -16.23
CA ARG A 247 -21.21 -11.55 -17.47
C ARG A 247 -19.71 -11.73 -17.70
N ARG A 248 -18.88 -11.55 -16.67
CA ARG A 248 -17.42 -11.69 -16.78
C ARG A 248 -16.90 -13.11 -16.61
N ARG A 249 -17.76 -14.04 -16.20
CA ARG A 249 -17.44 -15.46 -15.93
C ARG A 249 -16.34 -15.63 -14.87
N CYS A 250 -16.32 -14.76 -13.86
CA CYS A 250 -15.40 -14.83 -12.73
C CYS A 250 -15.95 -14.06 -11.52
N VAL A 251 -15.53 -14.44 -10.31
CA VAL A 251 -15.92 -13.80 -9.04
C VAL A 251 -14.79 -12.98 -8.45
N ALA A 252 -13.58 -13.54 -8.34
CA ALA A 252 -12.48 -12.88 -7.65
C ALA A 252 -12.03 -11.59 -8.35
N PRO A 253 -11.84 -11.52 -9.68
CA PRO A 253 -11.53 -10.27 -10.36
C PRO A 253 -12.64 -9.23 -10.22
N VAL A 254 -13.92 -9.64 -10.31
CA VAL A 254 -15.06 -8.73 -10.11
C VAL A 254 -15.10 -8.18 -8.70
N LEU A 255 -14.84 -9.02 -7.69
CA LEU A 255 -14.83 -8.62 -6.29
C LEU A 255 -13.68 -7.64 -6.00
N ASN A 256 -12.51 -7.86 -6.57
CA ASN A 256 -11.34 -6.99 -6.43
C ASN A 256 -11.53 -5.65 -7.14
N ASP A 257 -12.06 -5.62 -8.36
CA ASP A 257 -12.44 -4.38 -9.04
C ASP A 257 -13.52 -3.63 -8.25
N PHE A 258 -14.53 -4.33 -7.74
CA PHE A 258 -15.56 -3.71 -6.92
C PHE A 258 -15.00 -3.15 -5.61
N TYR A 259 -14.03 -3.84 -5.00
CA TYR A 259 -13.30 -3.38 -3.82
C TYR A 259 -12.56 -2.07 -4.10
N VAL A 260 -11.75 -2.00 -5.16
CA VAL A 260 -11.00 -0.77 -5.52
C VAL A 260 -11.97 0.35 -5.89
N GLY A 261 -13.03 0.03 -6.65
CA GLY A 261 -14.05 1.00 -7.02
C GLY A 261 -14.77 1.56 -5.81
N THR A 262 -15.14 0.72 -4.84
CA THR A 262 -15.76 1.16 -3.57
C THR A 262 -14.80 2.07 -2.80
N TYR A 263 -13.52 1.72 -2.75
CA TYR A 263 -12.49 2.54 -2.14
C TYR A 263 -12.36 3.91 -2.82
N LEU A 264 -12.37 3.94 -4.15
CA LEU A 264 -12.38 5.19 -4.92
C LEU A 264 -13.62 6.03 -4.58
N ILE A 265 -14.82 5.45 -4.50
CA ILE A 265 -16.02 6.19 -4.07
C ILE A 265 -15.84 6.75 -2.66
N MET A 266 -15.33 5.94 -1.72
CA MET A 266 -15.09 6.35 -0.33
C MET A 266 -14.14 7.55 -0.25
N PHE A 267 -13.03 7.48 -0.97
CA PHE A 267 -12.04 8.56 -1.07
C PHE A 267 -12.64 9.86 -1.64
N LEU A 268 -13.40 9.78 -2.72
CA LEU A 268 -13.99 10.96 -3.35
C LEU A 268 -15.08 11.58 -2.47
N SER A 269 -15.89 10.75 -1.80
CA SER A 269 -16.84 11.21 -0.79
C SER A 269 -16.13 11.90 0.38
N TRP A 270 -15.00 11.34 0.83
CA TRP A 270 -14.19 11.92 1.90
C TRP A 270 -13.65 13.30 1.51
N GLN A 271 -13.05 13.42 0.32
CA GLN A 271 -12.55 14.68 -0.23
C GLN A 271 -13.65 15.73 -0.35
N LYS A 272 -14.77 15.35 -0.98
CA LYS A 272 -15.87 16.27 -1.26
C LYS A 272 -16.45 16.90 0.01
N SER A 273 -16.52 16.12 1.07
CA SER A 273 -17.06 16.56 2.36
C SER A 273 -15.99 17.19 3.28
N ALA A 274 -14.73 17.28 2.85
CA ALA A 274 -13.59 17.66 3.69
C ALA A 274 -13.60 16.90 5.03
N ALA A 275 -13.85 15.59 4.95
CA ALA A 275 -14.17 14.75 6.09
C ALA A 275 -12.96 14.47 6.99
N THR A 276 -13.26 14.08 8.22
CA THR A 276 -12.28 13.60 9.21
C THR A 276 -12.70 12.24 9.75
N VAL A 277 -11.86 11.65 10.61
CA VAL A 277 -12.12 10.34 11.23
C VAL A 277 -13.50 10.29 11.93
N SER A 278 -14.02 11.39 12.48
CA SER A 278 -15.35 11.42 13.09
C SER A 278 -16.51 11.17 12.12
N ASP A 279 -16.32 11.47 10.83
CA ASP A 279 -17.35 11.35 9.80
C ASP A 279 -17.41 9.94 9.20
N THR A 280 -16.41 9.10 9.51
CA THR A 280 -16.23 7.75 8.97
C THR A 280 -17.51 6.93 8.98
N GLY A 281 -18.23 6.90 10.12
CA GLY A 281 -19.42 6.07 10.26
C GLY A 281 -20.54 6.44 9.30
N HIS A 282 -20.77 7.75 9.10
CA HIS A 282 -21.82 8.23 8.20
C HIS A 282 -21.46 7.97 6.73
N ILE A 283 -20.25 8.35 6.33
CA ILE A 283 -19.80 8.21 4.93
C ILE A 283 -19.78 6.73 4.53
N LEU A 284 -19.30 5.84 5.41
CA LEU A 284 -19.33 4.39 5.16
C LEU A 284 -20.74 3.88 4.86
N GLN A 285 -21.75 4.35 5.59
CA GLN A 285 -23.14 3.91 5.38
C GLN A 285 -23.66 4.37 4.01
N GLU A 286 -23.38 5.60 3.62
CA GLU A 286 -23.82 6.14 2.33
C GLU A 286 -23.12 5.47 1.16
N VAL A 287 -21.80 5.31 1.26
CA VAL A 287 -20.99 4.59 0.26
C VAL A 287 -21.50 3.16 0.14
N ALA A 288 -21.65 2.42 1.24
CA ALA A 288 -22.15 1.05 1.23
C ALA A 288 -23.54 0.95 0.55
N LYS A 289 -24.44 1.88 0.85
CA LYS A 289 -25.77 1.94 0.22
C LYS A 289 -25.67 2.18 -1.29
N PHE A 290 -24.86 3.13 -1.72
CA PHE A 290 -24.68 3.47 -3.13
C PHE A 290 -24.05 2.33 -3.91
N VAL A 291 -22.91 1.79 -3.46
CA VAL A 291 -22.15 0.80 -4.23
C VAL A 291 -22.91 -0.51 -4.38
N LYS A 292 -23.69 -0.91 -3.38
CA LYS A 292 -24.53 -2.12 -3.42
C LYS A 292 -25.76 -1.95 -4.31
N ALA A 293 -26.29 -0.73 -4.42
CA ALA A 293 -27.39 -0.41 -5.31
C ALA A 293 -26.95 -0.33 -6.79
N SER A 294 -25.71 0.12 -7.04
CA SER A 294 -25.23 0.46 -8.39
C SER A 294 -23.85 -0.14 -8.71
N PRO A 295 -23.61 -1.45 -8.55
CA PRO A 295 -22.27 -2.03 -8.67
C PRO A 295 -21.68 -1.92 -10.08
N SER A 296 -22.52 -1.89 -11.13
CA SER A 296 -22.03 -1.65 -12.49
C SER A 296 -21.48 -0.23 -12.67
N VAL A 297 -22.09 0.76 -12.02
CA VAL A 297 -21.61 2.16 -12.05
C VAL A 297 -20.28 2.27 -11.32
N VAL A 298 -20.13 1.58 -10.19
CA VAL A 298 -18.87 1.53 -9.43
C VAL A 298 -17.72 1.02 -10.30
N ILE A 299 -17.92 -0.11 -10.98
CA ILE A 299 -16.90 -0.69 -11.87
C ILE A 299 -16.60 0.24 -13.05
N SER A 300 -17.63 0.80 -13.70
CA SER A 300 -17.42 1.71 -14.83
C SER A 300 -16.71 3.01 -14.43
N ASN A 301 -16.99 3.55 -13.24
CA ASN A 301 -16.29 4.72 -12.73
C ASN A 301 -14.81 4.40 -12.41
N LEU A 302 -14.53 3.21 -11.88
CA LEU A 302 -13.16 2.76 -11.66
C LEU A 302 -12.41 2.62 -12.99
N GLU A 303 -13.00 1.94 -13.98
CA GLU A 303 -12.40 1.77 -15.32
C GLU A 303 -12.08 3.13 -15.95
N PHE A 304 -13.02 4.06 -15.92
CA PHE A 304 -12.80 5.42 -16.41
C PHE A 304 -11.66 6.12 -15.67
N TYR A 305 -11.60 6.01 -14.34
CA TYR A 305 -10.54 6.62 -13.56
C TYR A 305 -9.17 5.99 -13.84
N ARG A 306 -9.09 4.66 -14.04
CA ARG A 306 -7.83 3.98 -14.42
C ARG A 306 -7.31 4.48 -15.76
N GLU A 307 -8.20 4.77 -16.71
CA GLU A 307 -7.84 5.25 -18.04
C GLU A 307 -7.47 6.75 -18.08
N ASN A 308 -8.12 7.57 -17.26
CA ASN A 308 -8.05 9.04 -17.37
C ASN A 308 -7.41 9.74 -16.15
N GLY A 309 -7.29 9.06 -15.01
CA GLY A 309 -6.88 9.66 -13.74
C GLY A 309 -7.92 10.62 -13.14
N MET A 310 -7.51 11.39 -12.12
CA MET A 310 -8.36 12.41 -11.51
C MET A 310 -8.41 13.67 -12.39
N HIS A 311 -9.60 14.00 -12.91
CA HIS A 311 -9.88 15.29 -13.55
C HIS A 311 -11.01 16.01 -12.81
N ASN A 312 -10.98 17.34 -12.74
CA ASN A 312 -11.99 18.14 -12.02
C ASN A 312 -13.44 17.83 -12.46
N THR A 313 -13.64 17.46 -13.73
CA THR A 313 -14.95 17.09 -14.30
C THR A 313 -15.45 15.70 -13.87
N PHE A 314 -14.57 14.82 -13.38
CA PHE A 314 -14.91 13.44 -12.99
C PHE A 314 -15.88 13.41 -11.81
N CYS A 315 -15.62 14.22 -10.77
CA CYS A 315 -16.47 14.32 -9.58
C CYS A 315 -17.87 14.84 -9.91
N GLU A 316 -17.99 15.79 -10.84
CA GLU A 316 -19.28 16.37 -11.21
C GLU A 316 -20.13 15.42 -12.08
N GLN A 317 -19.54 14.68 -13.00
CA GLN A 317 -20.31 13.80 -13.90
C GLN A 317 -20.69 12.46 -13.25
N HIS A 318 -19.86 11.93 -12.36
CA HIS A 318 -19.98 10.56 -11.86
C HIS A 318 -20.47 10.43 -10.41
N PHE A 319 -20.52 11.53 -9.64
CA PHE A 319 -20.83 11.53 -8.20
C PHE A 319 -21.90 12.57 -7.77
N THR A 320 -22.69 13.09 -8.72
CA THR A 320 -23.72 14.11 -8.46
C THR A 320 -24.76 13.70 -7.41
N ASN A 321 -25.04 12.40 -7.25
CA ASN A 321 -26.08 11.88 -6.35
C ASN A 321 -25.59 11.37 -4.99
N LEU A 322 -24.29 11.45 -4.68
CA LEU A 322 -23.77 11.18 -3.33
C LEU A 322 -23.86 12.42 -2.41
N ALA A 323 -24.47 13.51 -2.87
CA ALA A 323 -24.55 14.79 -2.14
C ALA A 323 -25.93 15.47 -2.19
N SER A 324 -27.01 14.68 -2.17
CA SER A 324 -28.37 15.19 -1.94
C SER A 324 -28.96 14.75 -0.59
N VAL A 325 -28.10 14.43 0.36
CA VAL A 325 -28.43 14.27 1.78
C VAL A 325 -27.54 15.23 2.59
#